data_AF-A0A930JPR3-F1
#
_entry.id   AF-A0A930JPR3-F1
#
_cell.length_a   1.000
_cell.length_b   1.000
_cell.length_c   1.000
_cell.angle_alpha   90.00
_cell.angle_beta   90.00
_cell.angle_gamma   90.00
#
_symmetry.space_group_name_H-M   'P 1'
#
loop_
_entity.id
_entity.type
_entity.pdbx_description
1 polymer ?
#
loop_
_entity_poly.entity_id
_entity_poly.type
_entity_poly.pdbx_seq_one_letter_code
_entity_poly.pdbx_strand_id
1 'polypeptide(L)'
;NMAGRGTDITLGEGVPELGGLAILGTERHESRRIDNQLRGRAGRQGDPGSSQFFLSLEDDLMRIFGADNITGIMDKLGMEEDEPIEHSLITKSIERAQKKVEDHNYNIRKYVLEYDDVMNQQREVLYEQRRRILRNESLRDTINEMIDKLVTESVDAYADEKLYPEEWDYEGLYKHLSQYFLTEEIMSSQDMEEYSRQE
;
A
#
# COMPACT_ATOMS: atom_id res chain seq x y z
N ASN A 1 15.94 12.19 -10.21
CA ASN A 1 15.28 13.13 -9.26
C ASN A 1 15.59 14.58 -9.63
N MET A 2 14.71 15.53 -9.32
CA MET A 2 14.86 16.93 -9.75
C MET A 2 14.84 17.90 -8.57
N ALA A 3 15.93 18.65 -8.40
CA ALA A 3 16.01 19.76 -7.46
C ALA A 3 15.26 21.00 -7.99
N GLY A 4 14.84 21.91 -7.09
CA GLY A 4 14.20 23.18 -7.48
C GLY A 4 12.79 23.02 -8.03
N ARG A 5 12.05 21.97 -7.64
CA ARG A 5 10.65 21.78 -8.06
C ARG A 5 9.78 22.93 -7.53
N GLY A 6 9.01 23.55 -8.41
CA GLY A 6 8.15 24.69 -8.08
C GLY A 6 8.82 26.05 -8.23
N THR A 7 10.10 26.11 -8.61
CA THR A 7 10.78 27.36 -8.97
C THR A 7 10.84 27.49 -10.49
N ASP A 8 10.41 28.63 -10.98
CA ASP A 8 10.44 28.97 -12.40
C ASP A 8 11.81 29.52 -12.80
N ILE A 9 12.26 29.16 -14.00
CA ILE A 9 13.51 29.64 -14.58
C ILE A 9 13.12 30.72 -15.58
N THR A 10 13.43 31.97 -15.26
CA THR A 10 13.23 33.10 -16.17
C THR A 10 14.46 33.24 -17.06
N LEU A 11 14.26 33.41 -18.37
CA LEU A 11 15.36 33.67 -19.29
C LEU A 11 15.95 35.07 -19.05
N GLY A 12 17.27 35.15 -19.02
CA GLY A 12 17.98 36.43 -18.96
C GLY A 12 17.88 37.20 -20.28
N GLU A 13 18.28 38.47 -20.27
CA GLU A 13 18.36 39.30 -21.47
C GLU A 13 19.32 38.66 -22.50
N GLY A 14 18.94 38.63 -23.78
CA GLY A 14 19.74 38.05 -24.86
C GLY A 14 19.69 36.52 -24.96
N VAL A 15 19.08 35.82 -23.99
CA VAL A 15 18.98 34.35 -23.96
C VAL A 15 17.93 33.80 -24.93
N PRO A 16 16.74 34.43 -25.10
CA PRO A 16 15.78 33.98 -26.09
C PRO A 16 16.35 33.93 -27.52
N GLU A 17 17.17 34.90 -27.90
CA GLU A 17 17.83 35.00 -29.21
C GLU A 17 18.84 33.86 -29.45
N LEU A 18 19.36 33.26 -28.37
CA LEU A 18 20.27 32.10 -28.41
C LEU A 18 19.53 30.75 -28.44
N GLY A 19 18.20 30.76 -28.50
CA GLY A 19 17.37 29.54 -28.49
C GLY A 19 16.87 29.12 -27.11
N GLY A 20 17.09 29.96 -26.09
CA GLY A 20 16.51 29.78 -24.76
C GLY A 20 17.15 28.67 -23.92
N LEU A 21 16.37 28.13 -22.97
CA LEU A 21 16.86 27.11 -22.05
C LEU A 21 16.95 25.74 -22.74
N ALA A 22 18.16 25.18 -22.79
CA ALA A 22 18.41 23.81 -23.23
C ALA A 22 18.43 22.85 -22.03
N ILE A 23 17.57 21.84 -22.07
CA ILE A 23 17.48 20.79 -21.05
C ILE A 23 18.12 19.52 -21.57
N LEU A 24 19.11 19.01 -20.82
CA LEU A 24 19.77 17.75 -21.10
C LEU A 24 19.40 16.73 -20.02
N GLY A 25 18.64 15.71 -20.40
CA GLY A 25 18.40 14.54 -19.57
C GLY A 25 19.52 13.54 -19.78
N THR A 26 20.25 13.19 -18.72
CA THR A 26 21.36 12.23 -18.77
C THR A 26 20.90 10.78 -18.77
N GLU A 27 19.66 10.54 -18.37
CA GLU A 27 19.01 9.24 -18.26
C GLU A 27 17.50 9.40 -18.46
N ARG A 28 16.80 8.28 -18.60
CA ARG A 28 15.33 8.26 -18.56
C ARG A 28 14.88 7.72 -17.23
N HIS A 29 13.98 8.43 -16.57
CA HIS A 29 13.40 7.95 -15.33
C HIS A 29 12.45 6.78 -15.62
N GLU A 30 12.27 5.88 -14.65
CA GLU A 30 11.21 4.87 -14.67
C GLU A 30 9.80 5.42 -14.90
N SER A 31 9.57 6.70 -14.56
CA SER A 31 8.28 7.35 -14.74
C SER A 31 8.40 8.48 -15.75
N ARG A 32 7.57 8.39 -16.79
CA ARG A 32 7.47 9.41 -17.85
C ARG A 32 7.04 10.76 -17.31
N ARG A 33 6.30 10.78 -16.20
CA ARG A 33 5.90 12.01 -15.54
C ARG A 33 7.11 12.84 -15.09
N ILE A 34 8.17 12.21 -14.59
CA ILE A 34 9.37 12.92 -14.12
C ILE A 34 10.18 13.46 -15.30
N ASP A 35 10.30 12.68 -16.37
CA ASP A 35 10.94 13.14 -17.62
C ASP A 35 10.17 14.34 -18.22
N ASN A 36 8.84 14.29 -18.23
CA ASN A 36 8.00 15.39 -18.71
C ASN A 36 8.11 16.64 -17.83
N GLN A 37 8.29 16.47 -16.52
CA GLN A 37 8.58 17.62 -15.64
C GLN A 37 9.92 18.26 -16.00
N LEU A 38 10.94 17.46 -16.36
CA LEU A 38 12.25 17.99 -16.72
C LEU A 38 12.16 18.74 -18.04
N ARG A 39 11.48 18.15 -19.03
CA ARG A 39 11.18 18.80 -20.31
C ARG A 39 10.44 20.12 -20.15
N GLY A 40 9.43 20.14 -19.28
CA GLY A 40 8.59 21.32 -19.03
C GLY A 40 9.29 22.49 -18.32
N ARG A 41 10.58 22.37 -17.98
CA ARG A 41 11.37 23.50 -17.48
C ARG A 41 11.77 24.46 -18.58
N ALA A 42 11.96 23.98 -19.81
CA ALA A 42 12.18 24.81 -20.99
C ALA A 42 10.84 25.17 -21.64
N GLY A 43 10.83 26.23 -22.45
CA GLY A 43 9.67 26.60 -23.27
C GLY A 43 8.47 27.16 -22.50
N ARG A 44 8.70 27.76 -21.32
CA ARG A 44 7.61 28.29 -20.49
C ARG A 44 7.09 29.59 -21.08
N GLN A 45 5.77 29.80 -21.02
CA GLN A 45 5.10 30.99 -21.57
C GLN A 45 5.39 31.27 -23.07
N GLY A 46 5.77 30.24 -23.83
CA GLY A 46 6.12 30.40 -25.25
C GLY A 46 7.56 30.84 -25.50
N ASP A 47 8.40 30.93 -24.46
CA ASP A 47 9.84 31.13 -24.60
C ASP A 47 10.46 30.05 -25.52
N PRO A 48 11.54 30.35 -26.25
CA PRO A 48 12.29 29.32 -26.95
C PRO A 48 12.98 28.39 -25.93
N GLY A 49 13.18 27.14 -26.34
CA GLY A 49 13.87 26.17 -25.52
C GLY A 49 13.91 24.80 -26.19
N SER A 50 14.82 23.95 -25.71
CA SER A 50 15.00 22.61 -26.23
C SER A 50 15.11 21.60 -25.10
N SER A 51 14.79 20.34 -25.41
CA SER A 51 15.02 19.23 -24.49
C SER A 51 15.56 18.04 -25.26
N GLN A 52 16.68 17.49 -24.82
CA GLN A 52 17.25 16.27 -25.35
C GLN A 52 17.51 15.30 -24.21
N PHE A 53 17.25 14.02 -24.45
CA PHE A 53 17.49 12.96 -23.48
C PHE A 53 18.50 11.99 -24.08
N PHE A 54 19.52 11.69 -23.31
CA PHE A 54 20.52 10.68 -23.59
C PHE A 54 20.20 9.44 -22.74
N LEU A 55 20.53 8.28 -23.28
CA LEU A 55 20.31 7.00 -22.63
C LEU A 55 21.42 6.06 -23.07
N SER A 56 21.99 5.32 -22.12
CA SER A 56 22.89 4.21 -22.41
C SER A 56 22.12 2.89 -22.41
N LEU A 57 22.57 1.93 -23.22
CA LEU A 57 22.09 0.55 -23.12
C LEU A 57 22.36 -0.08 -21.75
N GLU A 58 23.38 0.43 -21.05
CA GLU A 58 23.77 -0.04 -19.73
C GLU A 58 22.93 0.56 -18.60
N ASP A 59 22.01 1.49 -18.88
CA ASP A 59 21.19 2.12 -17.85
C ASP A 59 20.16 1.14 -17.26
N ASP A 60 19.76 1.35 -16.01
CA ASP A 60 18.89 0.42 -15.28
C ASP A 60 17.54 0.18 -15.99
N LEU A 61 16.95 1.22 -16.60
CA LEU A 61 15.73 1.09 -17.39
C LEU A 61 15.90 0.10 -18.56
N MET A 62 17.07 0.12 -19.19
CA MET A 62 17.44 -0.72 -20.32
C MET A 62 17.85 -2.12 -19.88
N ARG A 63 18.51 -2.28 -18.73
CA ARG A 63 18.80 -3.60 -18.14
C ARG A 63 17.53 -4.38 -17.82
N ILE A 64 16.52 -3.73 -17.25
CA ILE A 64 15.32 -4.43 -16.77
C ILE A 64 14.38 -4.79 -17.95
N PHE A 65 14.38 -4.02 -19.05
CA PHE A 65 13.36 -4.15 -20.09
C PHE A 65 13.86 -4.10 -21.54
N GLY A 66 15.13 -3.77 -21.77
CA GLY A 66 15.73 -3.52 -23.08
C GLY A 66 16.62 -4.64 -23.61
N ALA A 67 17.15 -5.52 -22.77
CA ALA A 67 18.18 -6.48 -23.17
C ALA A 67 17.76 -7.39 -24.34
N ASP A 68 16.60 -8.03 -24.28
CA ASP A 68 16.26 -9.04 -25.31
C ASP A 68 15.80 -8.44 -26.64
N ASN A 69 15.13 -7.27 -26.61
CA ASN A 69 14.53 -6.68 -27.81
C ASN A 69 15.42 -5.64 -28.51
N ILE A 70 16.31 -4.97 -27.77
CA ILE A 70 17.10 -3.86 -28.33
C ILE A 70 18.41 -4.38 -28.91
N THR A 71 19.04 -5.39 -28.29
CA THR A 71 20.21 -6.07 -28.84
C THR A 71 19.91 -6.67 -30.22
N GLY A 72 18.78 -7.35 -30.39
CA GLY A 72 18.40 -7.92 -31.69
C GLY A 72 18.02 -6.90 -32.77
N ILE A 73 17.71 -5.65 -32.40
CA ILE A 73 17.51 -4.54 -33.34
C ILE A 73 18.86 -3.92 -33.74
N MET A 74 19.79 -3.79 -32.79
CA MET A 74 21.16 -3.30 -33.02
C MET A 74 21.96 -4.22 -33.94
N ASP A 75 21.90 -5.53 -33.69
CA ASP A 75 22.56 -6.54 -34.53
C ASP A 75 22.08 -6.49 -35.99
N LYS A 76 20.80 -6.15 -36.20
CA LYS A 76 20.20 -6.04 -37.55
C LYS A 76 20.48 -4.71 -38.24
N LEU A 77 20.69 -3.65 -37.47
CA LEU A 77 21.00 -2.32 -37.99
C LEU A 77 22.48 -2.15 -38.32
N GLY A 78 23.36 -3.04 -37.81
CA GLY A 78 24.79 -3.02 -38.13
C GLY A 78 25.49 -1.76 -37.67
N MET A 79 25.06 -1.19 -36.53
CA MET A 79 25.56 0.08 -36.01
C MET A 79 26.91 -0.11 -35.32
N GLU A 80 27.84 0.83 -35.53
CA GLU A 80 29.13 0.85 -34.85
C GLU A 80 28.97 1.35 -33.40
N GLU A 81 29.86 0.94 -32.48
CA GLU A 81 29.76 1.19 -31.03
C GLU A 81 29.68 2.69 -30.65
N ASP A 82 30.10 3.60 -31.53
CA ASP A 82 30.21 5.03 -31.27
C ASP A 82 29.21 5.92 -32.03
N GLU A 83 28.22 5.35 -32.72
CA GLU A 83 27.20 6.14 -33.43
C GLU A 83 25.96 6.44 -32.58
N PRO A 84 25.54 7.72 -32.47
CA PRO A 84 24.31 8.07 -31.77
C PRO A 84 23.09 7.55 -32.52
N ILE A 85 22.25 6.80 -31.82
CA ILE A 85 21.11 6.11 -32.41
C ILE A 85 19.86 6.98 -32.27
N GLU A 86 19.45 7.60 -33.38
CA GLU A 86 18.20 8.36 -33.45
C GLU A 86 17.16 7.61 -34.29
N HIS A 87 16.54 6.57 -33.71
CA HIS A 87 15.52 5.79 -34.40
C HIS A 87 14.18 5.79 -33.65
N SER A 88 13.10 6.14 -34.36
CA SER A 88 11.75 6.26 -33.79
C SER A 88 11.22 4.95 -33.15
N LEU A 89 11.65 3.78 -33.65
CA LEU A 89 11.31 2.48 -33.05
C LEU A 89 11.96 2.27 -31.67
N ILE A 90 13.16 2.78 -31.46
CA ILE A 90 13.87 2.67 -30.18
C ILE A 90 13.19 3.58 -29.15
N THR A 91 12.87 4.82 -29.53
CA THR A 91 12.08 5.73 -28.69
C THR A 91 10.76 5.11 -28.24
N LYS A 92 10.00 4.50 -29.16
CA LYS A 92 8.74 3.80 -28.84
C LYS A 92 8.95 2.59 -27.91
N SER A 93 10.05 1.88 -28.06
CA SER A 93 10.38 0.72 -27.22
C SER A 93 10.71 1.15 -25.80
N ILE A 94 11.47 2.24 -25.63
CA ILE A 94 11.76 2.87 -24.34
C ILE A 94 10.46 3.34 -23.66
N GLU A 95 9.55 3.98 -24.40
CA GLU A 95 8.26 4.41 -23.84
C GLU A 95 7.39 3.23 -23.35
N ARG A 96 7.44 2.10 -24.06
CA ARG A 96 6.74 0.86 -23.64
C ARG A 96 7.37 0.27 -22.37
N ALA A 97 8.70 0.28 -22.28
CA ALA A 97 9.41 -0.14 -21.07
C ALA A 97 9.01 0.71 -19.87
N GLN A 98 9.03 2.05 -20.00
CA GLN A 98 8.58 2.96 -18.95
C GLN A 98 7.12 2.68 -18.54
N LYS A 99 6.21 2.43 -19.50
CA LYS A 99 4.82 2.06 -19.19
C LYS A 99 4.75 0.80 -18.32
N LYS A 100 5.53 -0.23 -18.67
CA LYS A 100 5.54 -1.49 -17.94
C LYS A 100 6.06 -1.32 -16.51
N VAL A 101 7.04 -0.45 -16.31
CA VAL A 101 7.54 -0.10 -14.97
C VAL A 101 6.47 0.65 -14.17
N GLU A 102 5.79 1.61 -14.79
CA GLU A 102 4.69 2.36 -14.17
C GLU A 102 3.54 1.42 -13.76
N ASP A 103 3.15 0.49 -14.62
CA ASP A 103 2.10 -0.51 -14.35
C ASP A 103 2.51 -1.47 -13.21
N HIS A 104 3.78 -1.91 -13.20
CA HIS A 104 4.32 -2.74 -12.11
C HIS A 104 4.27 -2.00 -10.75
N ASN A 105 4.76 -0.76 -10.72
CA ASN A 105 4.72 0.09 -9.53
C ASN A 105 3.28 0.40 -9.09
N TYR A 106 2.34 0.57 -10.04
CA TYR A 106 0.92 0.74 -9.74
C TYR A 106 0.36 -0.50 -9.06
N ASN A 107 0.65 -1.70 -9.56
CA ASN A 107 0.19 -2.94 -8.96
C ASN A 107 0.73 -3.12 -7.53
N ILE A 108 2.02 -2.83 -7.30
CA ILE A 108 2.60 -2.86 -5.93
C ILE A 108 1.82 -1.93 -5.00
N ARG A 109 1.56 -0.68 -5.43
CA ARG A 109 0.80 0.27 -4.61
C ARG A 109 -0.64 -0.18 -4.38
N LYS A 110 -1.26 -0.80 -5.37
CA LYS A 110 -2.61 -1.37 -5.25
C LYS A 110 -2.64 -2.44 -4.17
N TYR A 111 -1.70 -3.39 -4.19
CA TYR A 111 -1.61 -4.41 -3.14
C TYR A 111 -1.40 -3.79 -1.76
N VAL A 112 -0.49 -2.83 -1.62
CA VAL A 112 -0.28 -2.12 -0.33
C VAL A 112 -1.56 -1.42 0.14
N LEU A 113 -2.31 -0.79 -0.78
CA LEU A 113 -3.59 -0.15 -0.47
C LEU A 113 -4.63 -1.17 -0.01
N GLU A 114 -4.74 -2.33 -0.67
CA GLU A 114 -5.67 -3.39 -0.27
C GLU A 114 -5.38 -3.89 1.16
N TYR A 115 -4.11 -4.00 1.56
CA TYR A 115 -3.75 -4.30 2.96
C TYR A 115 -4.11 -3.18 3.93
N ASP A 116 -3.88 -1.92 3.53
CA ASP A 116 -4.24 -0.76 4.35
C ASP A 116 -5.76 -0.62 4.51
N ASP A 117 -6.55 -0.98 3.49
CA ASP A 117 -8.01 -0.95 3.56
C ASP A 117 -8.56 -1.86 4.66
N VAL A 118 -8.00 -3.07 4.83
CA VAL A 118 -8.36 -3.98 5.92
C VAL A 118 -8.02 -3.36 7.28
N MET A 119 -6.82 -2.77 7.40
CA MET A 119 -6.41 -2.11 8.65
C MET A 119 -7.25 -0.87 8.94
N ASN A 120 -7.68 -0.14 7.90
CA ASN A 120 -8.51 1.04 8.03
C ASN A 120 -9.93 0.66 8.49
N GLN A 121 -10.51 -0.42 7.97
CA GLN A 121 -11.81 -0.92 8.45
C GLN A 121 -11.77 -1.27 9.94
N GLN A 122 -10.72 -1.96 10.40
CA GLN A 122 -10.54 -2.25 11.82
C GLN A 122 -10.39 -0.96 12.65
N ARG A 123 -9.62 0.00 12.13
CA ARG A 123 -9.40 1.30 12.78
C ARG A 123 -10.69 2.11 12.90
N GLU A 124 -11.56 2.07 11.88
CA GLU A 124 -12.86 2.74 11.91
C GLU A 124 -13.74 2.21 13.02
N VAL A 125 -13.88 0.87 13.13
CA VAL A 125 -14.66 0.22 14.20
C VAL A 125 -14.11 0.61 15.58
N LEU A 126 -12.80 0.50 15.79
CA LEU A 126 -12.17 0.84 17.07
C LEU A 126 -12.35 2.32 17.42
N TYR A 127 -12.16 3.22 16.47
CA TYR A 127 -12.35 4.65 16.72
C TYR A 127 -13.80 5.04 16.89
N GLU A 128 -14.74 4.33 16.27
CA GLU A 128 -16.15 4.51 16.55
C GLU A 128 -16.47 4.12 18.00
N GLN A 129 -16.10 2.91 18.43
CA GLN A 129 -16.28 2.47 19.81
C GLN A 129 -15.64 3.44 20.79
N ARG A 130 -14.37 3.81 20.57
CA ARG A 130 -13.66 4.79 21.40
C ARG A 130 -14.39 6.13 21.49
N ARG A 131 -14.97 6.62 20.38
CA ARG A 131 -15.75 7.87 20.37
C ARG A 131 -17.01 7.75 21.21
N ARG A 132 -17.73 6.62 21.16
CA ARG A 132 -18.94 6.39 21.98
C ARG A 132 -18.60 6.44 23.49
N ILE A 133 -17.51 5.76 23.89
CA ILE A 133 -17.00 5.78 25.27
C ILE A 133 -16.69 7.22 25.71
N LEU A 134 -15.92 7.97 24.89
CA LEU A 134 -15.53 9.34 25.21
C LEU A 134 -16.70 10.34 25.26
N ARG A 135 -17.85 10.00 24.64
CA ARG A 135 -19.05 10.83 24.64
C ARG A 135 -20.00 10.55 25.81
N ASN A 136 -19.60 9.70 26.76
CA ASN A 136 -20.43 9.27 27.90
C ASN A 136 -21.76 8.63 27.46
N GLU A 137 -21.80 7.97 26.30
CA GLU A 137 -22.91 7.09 25.94
C GLU A 137 -22.89 5.87 26.89
N SER A 138 -24.06 5.41 27.33
CA SER A 138 -24.14 4.23 28.20
C SER A 138 -23.58 3.01 27.47
N LEU A 139 -22.57 2.37 28.05
CA LEU A 139 -21.94 1.15 27.51
C LEU A 139 -22.51 -0.12 28.14
N ARG A 140 -23.52 0.01 29.01
CA ARG A 140 -24.05 -1.13 29.79
C ARG A 140 -24.46 -2.29 28.89
N ASP A 141 -25.17 -2.00 27.80
CA ASP A 141 -25.64 -3.02 26.87
C ASP A 141 -24.46 -3.70 26.16
N THR A 142 -23.47 -2.94 25.71
CA THR A 142 -22.24 -3.49 25.10
C THR A 142 -21.44 -4.34 26.08
N ILE A 143 -21.33 -3.93 27.35
CA ILE A 143 -20.64 -4.72 28.38
C ILE A 143 -21.40 -6.01 28.66
N ASN A 144 -22.73 -5.96 28.77
CA ASN A 144 -23.55 -7.16 28.96
C ASN A 144 -23.40 -8.12 27.77
N GLU A 145 -23.42 -7.63 26.52
CA GLU A 145 -23.16 -8.46 25.33
C GLU A 145 -21.78 -9.13 25.37
N MET A 146 -20.75 -8.43 25.86
CA MET A 146 -19.41 -9.00 26.04
C MET A 146 -19.37 -10.08 27.13
N ILE A 147 -20.10 -9.87 28.23
CA ILE A 147 -20.22 -10.84 29.33
C ILE A 147 -20.95 -12.09 28.83
N ASP A 148 -22.12 -11.94 28.18
CA ASP A 148 -22.91 -13.05 27.66
C ASP A 148 -22.08 -13.90 26.68
N LYS A 149 -21.30 -13.24 25.81
CA LYS A 149 -20.42 -13.93 24.88
C LYS A 149 -19.30 -14.71 25.60
N LEU A 150 -18.65 -14.10 26.59
CA LEU A 150 -17.59 -14.78 27.37
C LEU A 150 -18.14 -15.99 28.12
N VAL A 151 -19.32 -15.86 28.74
CA VAL A 151 -19.98 -16.95 29.46
C VAL A 151 -20.36 -18.06 28.47
N THR A 152 -20.97 -17.72 27.34
CA THR A 152 -21.33 -18.70 26.30
C THR A 152 -20.11 -19.45 25.78
N GLU A 153 -19.02 -18.75 25.45
CA GLU A 153 -17.78 -19.38 24.99
C GLU A 153 -17.15 -20.27 26.07
N SER A 154 -17.28 -19.90 27.34
CA SER A 154 -16.83 -20.73 28.47
C SER A 154 -17.67 -21.99 28.60
N VAL A 155 -19.00 -21.88 28.53
CA VAL A 155 -19.92 -23.02 28.58
C VAL A 155 -19.71 -23.92 27.36
N ASP A 156 -19.46 -23.38 26.17
CA ASP A 156 -19.05 -24.13 24.98
C ASP A 156 -17.76 -24.92 25.16
N ALA A 157 -16.79 -24.39 25.90
CA ALA A 157 -15.51 -25.05 26.12
C ALA A 157 -15.55 -26.15 27.20
N TYR A 158 -16.32 -25.96 28.28
CA TYR A 158 -16.29 -26.84 29.46
C TYR A 158 -17.57 -27.69 29.64
N ALA A 159 -18.66 -27.31 28.97
CA ALA A 159 -19.96 -27.98 29.00
C ALA A 159 -20.50 -28.13 27.57
N ASP A 160 -19.79 -28.89 26.73
CA ASP A 160 -20.17 -29.13 25.33
C ASP A 160 -21.56 -29.80 25.25
N GLU A 161 -22.45 -29.25 24.43
CA GLU A 161 -23.80 -29.75 24.20
C GLU A 161 -23.85 -31.20 23.67
N LYS A 162 -22.75 -31.70 23.11
CA LYS A 162 -22.62 -33.06 22.58
C LYS A 162 -22.32 -34.10 23.65
N LEU A 163 -21.90 -33.67 24.83
CA LEU A 163 -21.57 -34.53 25.96
C LEU A 163 -22.78 -34.63 26.89
N TYR A 164 -22.84 -35.73 27.64
CA TYR A 164 -23.81 -35.83 28.72
C TYR A 164 -23.44 -34.86 29.86
N PRO A 165 -24.41 -34.28 30.59
CA PRO A 165 -24.12 -33.35 31.69
C PRO A 165 -23.15 -33.90 32.73
N GLU A 166 -23.18 -35.20 32.99
CA GLU A 166 -22.27 -35.88 33.91
C GLU A 166 -20.80 -35.90 33.44
N GLU A 167 -20.56 -35.61 32.16
CA GLU A 167 -19.24 -35.52 31.54
C GLU A 167 -18.74 -34.07 31.42
N TRP A 168 -19.52 -33.07 31.85
CA TRP A 168 -19.10 -31.67 31.84
C TRP A 168 -18.06 -31.36 32.93
N ASP A 169 -17.12 -30.47 32.61
CA ASP A 169 -16.07 -30.03 33.54
C ASP A 169 -16.52 -28.78 34.30
N TYR A 170 -17.43 -28.96 35.26
CA TYR A 170 -17.94 -27.88 36.11
C TYR A 170 -16.84 -27.21 36.94
N GLU A 171 -15.84 -27.98 37.40
CA GLU A 171 -14.72 -27.43 38.17
C GLU A 171 -13.82 -26.56 37.28
N GLY A 172 -13.56 -26.98 36.04
CA GLY A 172 -12.85 -26.19 35.04
C GLY A 172 -13.60 -24.93 34.63
N LEU A 173 -14.91 -25.04 34.38
CA LEU A 173 -15.77 -23.90 34.06
C LEU A 173 -15.76 -22.86 35.19
N TYR A 174 -15.96 -23.31 36.43
CA TYR A 174 -15.94 -22.46 37.61
C TYR A 174 -14.60 -21.74 37.77
N LYS A 175 -13.49 -22.47 37.65
CA LYS A 175 -12.14 -21.87 37.72
C LYS A 175 -11.89 -20.85 36.62
N HIS A 176 -12.37 -21.11 35.41
CA HIS A 176 -12.23 -20.19 34.27
C HIS A 176 -13.02 -18.91 34.50
N LEU A 177 -14.31 -19.01 34.86
CA LEU A 177 -15.17 -17.85 35.11
C LEU A 177 -14.69 -17.02 36.32
N SER A 178 -14.17 -17.67 37.36
CA SER A 178 -13.63 -17.01 38.55
C SER A 178 -12.39 -16.14 38.27
N GLN A 179 -11.75 -16.27 37.10
CA GLN A 179 -10.66 -15.37 36.70
C GLN A 179 -11.15 -13.98 36.27
N TYR A 180 -12.42 -13.89 35.84
CA TYR A 180 -13.01 -12.68 35.27
C TYR A 180 -14.10 -12.09 36.16
N PHE A 181 -14.81 -12.93 36.92
CA PHE A 181 -15.95 -12.54 37.74
C PHE A 181 -15.75 -12.93 39.21
N LEU A 182 -16.50 -12.30 40.11
CA LEU A 182 -16.59 -12.69 41.52
C LEU A 182 -17.50 -13.90 41.68
N THR A 183 -17.23 -14.98 40.95
CA THR A 183 -18.09 -16.17 40.90
C THR A 183 -18.28 -16.79 42.27
N GLU A 184 -17.27 -16.72 43.15
CA GLU A 184 -17.35 -17.13 44.55
C GLU A 184 -18.50 -16.48 45.34
N GLU A 185 -18.90 -15.25 44.99
CA GLU A 185 -20.02 -14.54 45.62
C GLU A 185 -21.37 -14.86 44.97
N ILE A 186 -21.38 -15.53 43.81
CA ILE A 186 -22.56 -15.77 42.98
C ILE A 186 -23.04 -17.23 43.09
N MET A 187 -22.12 -18.19 42.95
CA MET A 187 -22.41 -19.63 42.95
C MET A 187 -21.14 -20.46 43.11
N SER A 188 -21.26 -21.64 43.71
CA SER A 188 -20.17 -22.64 43.79
C SER A 188 -20.17 -23.55 42.55
N SER A 189 -19.08 -24.32 42.37
CA SER A 189 -19.03 -25.32 41.28
C SER A 189 -20.11 -26.39 41.40
N GLN A 190 -20.56 -26.70 42.63
CA GLN A 190 -21.61 -27.68 42.89
C GLN A 190 -22.99 -27.13 42.53
N ASP A 191 -23.21 -25.83 42.77
CA ASP A 191 -24.48 -25.18 42.39
C ASP A 191 -24.65 -25.20 40.86
N MET A 192 -23.56 -25.12 40.08
CA MET A 192 -23.60 -25.19 38.61
C MET A 192 -24.11 -26.54 38.07
N GLU A 193 -24.00 -27.63 38.84
CA GLU A 193 -24.52 -28.94 38.44
C GLU A 193 -26.06 -28.97 38.44
N GLU A 194 -26.71 -28.04 39.17
CA GLU A 194 -28.17 -27.95 39.26
C GLU A 194 -28.81 -27.21 38.08
N TYR A 195 -28.00 -26.55 37.24
CA TYR A 195 -28.48 -25.72 36.13
C TYR A 195 -28.33 -26.43 34.79
N SER A 196 -29.30 -26.21 33.89
CA SER A 196 -29.11 -26.54 32.49
C SER A 196 -28.18 -25.53 31.83
N ARG A 197 -27.63 -25.91 30.67
CA ARG A 197 -26.72 -25.07 29.89
C ARG A 197 -27.24 -23.67 29.53
N GLN A 198 -28.57 -23.51 29.48
CA GLN A 198 -29.22 -22.23 29.14
C GLN A 198 -29.56 -21.37 30.36
N GLU A 199 -29.60 -21.96 31.55
CA GLU A 199 -29.95 -21.31 32.82
C GLU A 199 -28.70 -20.80 33.53
#